data_AF-A0A329LFR0-F1
#
_entry.id   AF-A0A329LFR0-F1
#
_cell.length_a   1.000
_cell.length_b   1.000
_cell.length_c   1.000
_cell.angle_alpha   90.00
_cell.angle_beta   90.00
_cell.angle_gamma   90.00
#
_symmetry.space_group_name_H-M   'P 1'
#
loop_
_entity.id
_entity.type
_entity.pdbx_description
1 polymer ?
#
loop_
_entity_poly.entity_id
_entity_poly.type
_entity_poly.pdbx_seq_one_letter_code
_entity_poly.pdbx_strand_id
1 'polypeptide(L)' 'MIRTTVEALGGAQAVPSELIPARELHQHLINQVATSGNVVLADTTGTPAAVVMSIQRYQQLLDELNSLRANSSNDT' A
#
# COMPACT_ATOMS: atom_id res chain seq x y z
N MET A 1 -29.19 11.75 3.91
CA MET A 1 -28.26 10.64 4.20
C MET A 1 -27.31 10.51 3.02
N ILE A 2 -26.13 11.11 3.09
CA ILE A 2 -25.14 11.10 2.00
C ILE A 2 -24.26 9.87 2.19
N ARG A 3 -24.33 8.90 1.26
CA ARG A 3 -23.44 7.73 1.25
C ARG A 3 -22.18 8.11 0.49
N THR A 4 -21.08 8.31 1.20
CA THR A 4 -19.74 8.50 0.61
C THR A 4 -19.11 7.14 0.35
N THR A 5 -19.19 6.67 -0.89
CA THR A 5 -18.43 5.53 -1.41
C THR A 5 -17.02 5.99 -1.80
N VAL A 6 -15.99 5.19 -1.50
CA VAL A 6 -14.58 5.49 -1.83
C VAL A 6 -14.08 4.42 -2.78
N GLU A 7 -13.58 4.82 -3.95
CA GLU A 7 -12.96 3.91 -4.91
C GLU A 7 -11.55 3.53 -4.39
N ALA A 8 -11.40 2.30 -3.91
CA ALA A 8 -10.10 1.73 -3.59
C ALA A 8 -9.45 1.28 -4.91
N LEU A 9 -8.73 2.22 -5.53
CA LEU A 9 -8.02 2.04 -6.79
C LEU A 9 -6.91 1.00 -6.63
N GLY A 10 -7.22 -0.25 -6.93
CA GLY A 10 -6.25 -1.33 -7.09
C GLY A 10 -5.35 -1.04 -8.29
N GLY A 11 -4.04 -0.91 -8.04
CA GLY A 11 -3.01 -0.61 -9.03
C GLY A 11 -2.71 -1.71 -10.07
N ALA A 12 -3.71 -2.45 -10.54
CA ALA A 12 -3.55 -3.44 -11.61
C ALA A 12 -4.72 -3.32 -12.59
N GLN A 13 -4.41 -3.04 -13.86
CA GLN A 13 -5.36 -3.11 -14.97
C GLN A 13 -6.21 -4.39 -14.86
N ALA A 14 -7.53 -4.22 -14.86
CA ALA A 14 -8.55 -5.27 -14.97
C ALA A 14 -8.88 -6.14 -13.72
N VAL A 15 -8.66 -5.65 -12.49
CA VAL A 15 -9.37 -6.19 -11.31
C VAL A 15 -10.61 -5.31 -11.07
N PRO A 16 -11.84 -5.87 -11.01
CA PRO A 16 -13.04 -5.08 -10.80
C PRO A 16 -12.92 -4.30 -9.49
N SER A 17 -12.95 -2.97 -9.59
CA SER A 17 -12.91 -2.07 -8.45
C SER A 17 -14.19 -2.25 -7.66
N GLU A 18 -14.12 -3.06 -6.61
CA GLU A 18 -15.23 -3.24 -5.69
C GLU A 18 -15.46 -1.89 -4.98
N LEU A 19 -16.68 -1.37 -5.07
CA LEU A 19 -17.06 -0.14 -4.39
C LEU A 19 -17.18 -0.44 -2.89
N ILE A 20 -16.10 -0.22 -2.14
CA ILE A 20 -16.04 -0.51 -0.71
C ILE A 20 -16.56 0.71 0.06
N PRO A 21 -17.48 0.54 1.03
CA PRO A 21 -17.85 1.61 1.94
C PRO A 21 -16.61 2.15 2.67
N ALA A 22 -16.46 3.47 2.78
CA ALA A 22 -15.30 4.09 3.43
C ALA A 22 -15.02 3.57 4.85
N ARG A 23 -16.07 3.14 5.57
CA ARG A 23 -15.97 2.54 6.91
C ARG A 23 -15.27 1.18 6.90
N GLU A 24 -15.37 0.44 5.81
CA GLU A 24 -14.83 -0.91 5.67
C GLU A 24 -13.49 -0.92 4.96
N LEU A 25 -13.12 0.19 4.30
CA LEU A 25 -11.85 0.34 3.59
C LEU A 25 -10.63 0.03 4.46
N HIS A 26 -10.59 0.50 5.71
CA HIS A 26 -9.47 0.21 6.61
C HIS A 26 -9.29 -1.29 6.86
N GLN A 27 -10.37 -2.01 7.18
CA GLN A 27 -10.29 -3.45 7.44
C GLN A 27 -10.04 -4.25 6.17
N HIS A 28 -10.59 -3.80 5.04
CA HIS A 28 -10.33 -4.43 3.76
C HIS A 28 -8.86 -4.32 3.35
N LEU A 29 -8.24 -3.14 3.53
CA LEU A 29 -6.81 -2.96 3.24
C LEU A 29 -5.93 -3.81 4.17
N ILE A 30 -6.29 -3.93 5.45
CA ILE A 30 -5.56 -4.81 6.39
C ILE A 30 -5.61 -6.27 5.91
N ASN A 31 -6.80 -6.76 5.53
CA ASN A 31 -6.99 -8.13 5.08
C ASN A 31 -6.31 -8.39 3.73
N GLN A 32 -6.37 -7.44 2.80
CA GLN A 32 -5.63 -7.53 1.54
C GLN A 32 -4.14 -7.57 1.82
N VAL A 33 -3.61 -6.69 2.66
CA VAL A 33 -2.18 -6.68 2.97
C VAL A 33 -1.72 -7.99 3.62
N ALA A 34 -2.56 -8.58 4.47
CA ALA A 34 -2.28 -9.87 5.08
C ALA A 34 -2.29 -11.04 4.07
N THR A 35 -3.04 -10.91 2.96
CA THR A 35 -3.27 -12.01 2.01
C THR A 35 -2.41 -11.90 0.75
N SER A 36 -2.27 -10.70 0.18
CA SER A 36 -1.56 -10.42 -1.07
C SER A 36 -0.27 -9.61 -0.89
N GLY A 37 0.05 -9.16 0.32
CA GLY A 37 1.26 -8.40 0.61
C GLY A 37 1.09 -6.90 0.39
N ASN A 38 1.97 -6.25 -0.39
CA ASN A 38 1.89 -4.80 -0.55
C ASN A 38 0.75 -4.41 -1.50
N VAL A 39 -0.10 -3.49 -1.08
CA VAL A 39 -1.21 -2.96 -1.89
C VAL A 39 -0.83 -1.58 -2.40
N VAL A 40 -0.82 -1.41 -3.73
CA VAL A 40 -0.62 -0.11 -4.36
C VAL A 40 -1.98 0.52 -4.63
N LEU A 41 -2.20 1.69 -4.03
CA LEU A 41 -3.34 2.55 -4.27
C LEU A 41 -2.99 3.51 -5.39
N ALA A 42 -3.77 3.50 -6.47
CA ALA A 42 -3.67 4.49 -7.53
C ALA A 42 -4.62 5.68 -7.28
N ASP A 43 -4.42 6.79 -7.97
CA ASP A 43 -5.37 7.90 -8.04
C ASP A 43 -6.40 7.66 -9.15
N THR A 44 -7.35 8.60 -9.32
CA THR A 44 -8.42 8.49 -10.32
C THR A 44 -7.90 8.46 -11.77
N THR A 45 -6.63 8.76 -11.99
CA THR A 45 -5.96 8.68 -13.30
C THR A 45 -5.21 7.35 -13.50
N GLY A 46 -5.25 6.45 -12.51
CA GLY A 46 -4.51 5.21 -12.50
C GLY A 46 -3.04 5.36 -12.10
N THR A 47 -2.63 6.54 -11.63
CA THR A 47 -1.25 6.83 -11.21
C THR A 47 -1.04 6.34 -9.77
N PRO A 48 0.02 5.58 -9.45
CA PRO A 48 0.30 5.17 -8.07
C PRO A 48 0.43 6.36 -7.12
N ALA A 49 -0.45 6.43 -6.12
CA ALA A 49 -0.54 7.54 -5.17
C ALA A 49 -0.06 7.15 -3.76
N ALA A 50 -0.32 5.91 -3.34
CA ALA A 50 0.09 5.42 -2.03
C ALA A 50 0.35 3.91 -2.05
N VAL A 51 1.15 3.44 -1.10
CA VAL A 51 1.38 2.00 -0.88
C VAL A 51 1.01 1.67 0.55
N VAL A 52 0.11 0.71 0.72
CA VAL A 52 -0.26 0.15 2.02
C VAL A 52 0.50 -1.15 2.20
N MET A 53 1.19 -1.28 3.34
CA MET A 53 1.99 -2.46 3.67
C MET A 53 1.96 -2.72 5.18
N SER A 54 2.43 -3.89 5.60
CA SER A 54 2.55 -4.20 7.02
C SER A 54 3.64 -3.35 7.66
N ILE A 55 3.42 -2.93 8.91
CA ILE A 55 4.41 -2.15 9.66
C ILE A 55 5.73 -2.92 9.84
N GLN A 56 5.64 -4.24 9.98
CA GLN A 56 6.80 -5.12 10.08
C GLN A 56 7.65 -5.08 8.81
N ARG A 57 7.01 -5.15 7.63
CA ARG A 57 7.71 -5.08 6.34
C ARG A 57 8.36 -3.71 6.13
N TYR A 58 7.68 -2.65 6.56
CA TYR A 58 8.22 -1.29 6.49
C TYR A 58 9.49 -1.14 7.36
N GLN A 59 9.48 -1.66 8.58
CA GLN A 59 10.65 -1.64 9.46
C GLN A 59 11.85 -2.40 8.87
N GLN A 60 11.62 -3.59 8.29
CA GLN A 60 12.67 -4.35 7.62
C GLN A 60 13.32 -3.55 6.48
N LEU A 61 12.52 -2.86 5.66
CA LEU A 61 13.05 -2.03 4.57
C LEU A 61 13.90 -0.86 5.09
N LEU A 62 13.52 -0.27 6.22
CA LEU A 62 14.32 0.78 6.86
C LEU A 62 15.65 0.22 7.38
N ASP A 63 15.64 -0.96 8.00
CA ASP A 63 16.85 -1.60 8.51
C ASP A 63 17.80 -2.01 7.37
N GLU A 64 17.26 -2.54 6.27
CA GLU A 64 18.01 -2.86 5.05
C GLU A 64 18.63 -1.59 4.43
N LEU A 65 17.87 -0.50 4.32
CA LEU A 65 18.37 0.77 3.78
C LEU A 65 19.49 1.36 4.66
N ASN A 66 19.32 1.30 5.99
CA ASN A 66 20.34 1.77 6.92
C ASN A 66 21.61 0.92 6.84
N SER A 67 21.47 -0.39 6.73
CA SER A 67 22.59 -1.32 6.57
C SER A 67 23.34 -1.07 5.25
N LEU A 68 22.61 -0.83 4.15
CA LEU A 68 23.19 -0.50 2.86
C LEU A 68 23.99 0.81 2.92
N ARG A 69 23.43 1.86 3.55
CA ARG A 69 24.11 3.14 3.74
C ARG A 69 25.38 2.99 4.58
N ALA A 70 25.33 2.21 5.65
CA ALA A 70 26.48 1.96 6.51
C ALA A 70 27.60 1.25 5.73
N ASN A 71 27.26 0.23 4.94
CA ASN A 71 28.23 -0.49 4.12
C ASN A 71 28.84 0.40 3.03
N SER A 72 28.02 1.20 2.34
CA SER A 72 28.54 2.16 1.34
C SER A 72 29.42 3.25 1.94
N SER A 73 29.29 3.55 3.23
CA SER A 73 30.15 4.53 3.93
C SER A 73 31.50 3.93 4.35
N ASN A 74 31.57 2.61 4.54
CA ASN A 74 32.80 1.88 4.88
C ASN A 74 33.68 1.56 3.66
N ASP A 75 33.17 1.73 2.43
CA ASP A 75 33.92 1.55 1.17
C ASP A 75 34.62 2.83 0.67
N THR A 76 34.73 3.87 1.53
CA THR A 76 35.50 5.11 1.27
C THR A 76 36.68 5.23 2.21
#